data_AF-A0A840ESI9-F1
#
_entry.id   AF-A0A840ESI9-F1
#
_cell.length_a   1.000
_cell.length_b   1.000
_cell.length_c   1.000
_cell.angle_alpha   90.00
_cell.angle_beta   90.00
_cell.angle_gamma   90.00
#
_symmetry.space_group_name_H-M   'P 1'
#
loop_
_entity.id
_entity.type
_entity.pdbx_description
1 polymer ?
#
loop_
_entity_poly.entity_id
_entity_poly.type
_entity_poly.pdbx_seq_one_letter_code
_entity_poly.pdbx_strand_id
1 'polypeptide(L)'
;MENMPDPKEWAAARARVVGEAVAERRKELGISAAELASRTEQLGYPMARGAIAKIETGRRQGIEVAELTVLATALYMPPVALLYPRPDGATRYLPLSRPVGEDRAIRWFTGQQDIGSVRPWDQARFVEALEAGIDPEEAGEPIVRGARLFNTAAERMTTLVSWGEAIDEANRLTRQIDIAAGRGDETKGMTAQLRDVESERTRLESVLSALGVQLPKVTVVDERLDWTVERSQFSISSWSPADEVGDEDA
;
A
#
# COMPACT_ATOMS: atom_id res chain seq x y z
N MET A 1 21.71 26.62 -17.07
CA MET A 1 20.35 26.05 -16.91
C MET A 1 20.42 24.63 -17.41
N GLU A 2 20.39 23.65 -16.51
CA GLU A 2 20.25 22.24 -16.87
C GLU A 2 18.93 22.09 -17.65
N ASN A 3 18.97 21.44 -18.80
CA ASN A 3 17.82 21.36 -19.71
C ASN A 3 16.68 20.62 -18.99
N MET A 4 15.57 21.31 -18.76
CA MET A 4 14.44 20.78 -18.00
C MET A 4 13.82 19.64 -18.82
N PRO A 5 13.64 18.42 -18.25
CA PRO A 5 13.15 17.29 -19.04
C PRO A 5 11.74 17.57 -19.56
N ASP A 6 11.50 17.31 -20.86
CA ASP A 6 10.17 17.44 -21.46
C ASP A 6 9.19 16.55 -20.68
N PRO A 7 8.07 17.09 -20.17
CA PRO A 7 7.06 16.31 -19.47
C PRO A 7 6.60 15.05 -20.23
N LYS A 8 6.55 15.11 -21.58
CA LYS A 8 6.19 13.96 -22.41
C LYS A 8 7.29 12.92 -22.44
N GLU A 9 8.55 13.33 -22.50
CA GLU A 9 9.70 12.41 -22.44
C GLU A 9 9.78 11.71 -21.09
N TRP A 10 9.53 12.42 -19.99
CA TRP A 10 9.46 11.82 -18.66
C TRP A 10 8.32 10.81 -18.56
N ALA A 11 7.11 11.17 -19.02
CA ALA A 11 5.97 10.25 -19.00
C ALA A 11 6.23 8.99 -19.82
N ALA A 12 6.81 9.15 -21.01
CA ALA A 12 7.20 8.03 -21.88
C ALA A 12 8.29 7.16 -21.25
N ALA A 13 9.26 7.76 -20.55
CA ALA A 13 10.29 7.01 -19.82
C ALA A 13 9.67 6.20 -18.66
N ARG A 14 8.72 6.77 -17.90
CA ARG A 14 8.01 6.03 -16.85
C ARG A 14 7.16 4.88 -17.40
N ALA A 15 6.44 5.11 -18.50
CA ALA A 15 5.68 4.07 -19.18
C ALA A 15 6.58 2.93 -19.69
N ARG A 16 7.79 3.25 -20.17
CA ARG A 16 8.78 2.27 -20.61
C ARG A 16 9.29 1.40 -19.46
N VAL A 17 9.62 1.99 -18.31
CA VAL A 17 10.03 1.24 -17.11
C VAL A 17 8.96 0.21 -16.73
N VAL A 18 7.68 0.63 -16.73
CA VAL A 18 6.57 -0.29 -16.46
C VAL A 18 6.46 -1.38 -17.53
N GLY A 19 6.59 -1.02 -18.80
CA GLY A 19 6.56 -1.97 -19.91
C GLY A 19 7.67 -3.03 -19.84
N GLU A 20 8.89 -2.62 -19.49
CA GLU A 20 10.02 -3.51 -19.27
C GLU A 20 9.75 -4.47 -18.12
N ALA A 21 9.24 -3.98 -16.98
CA ALA A 21 8.85 -4.81 -15.84
C ALA A 21 7.76 -5.83 -16.18
N VAL A 22 6.74 -5.44 -16.96
CA VAL A 22 5.71 -6.34 -17.48
C VAL A 22 6.33 -7.43 -18.34
N ALA A 23 7.22 -7.05 -19.28
CA ALA A 23 7.85 -8.00 -20.19
C ALA A 23 8.76 -9.00 -19.45
N GLU A 24 9.52 -8.53 -18.47
CA GLU A 24 10.37 -9.35 -17.61
C GLU A 24 9.55 -10.35 -16.82
N ARG A 25 8.56 -9.88 -16.06
CA ARG A 25 7.74 -10.75 -15.23
C ARG A 25 6.97 -11.77 -16.05
N ARG A 26 6.46 -11.36 -17.22
CA ARG A 26 5.78 -12.28 -18.15
C ARG A 26 6.71 -13.41 -18.60
N LYS A 27 7.97 -13.08 -18.93
CA LYS A 27 8.98 -14.07 -19.34
C LYS A 27 9.36 -15.00 -18.19
N GLU A 28 9.51 -14.49 -16.97
CA GLU A 28 9.76 -15.30 -15.76
C GLU A 28 8.65 -16.34 -15.52
N LEU A 29 7.40 -15.94 -15.75
CA LEU A 29 6.24 -16.84 -15.65
C LEU A 29 6.13 -17.83 -16.82
N GLY A 30 6.97 -17.70 -17.86
CA GLY A 30 6.94 -18.56 -19.04
C GLY A 30 5.71 -18.40 -19.92
N ILE A 31 4.96 -17.29 -19.79
CA ILE A 31 3.70 -17.09 -20.52
C ILE A 31 3.88 -16.19 -21.75
N SER A 32 3.05 -16.41 -22.77
CA SER A 32 3.06 -15.57 -23.97
C SER A 32 2.29 -14.26 -23.75
N ALA A 33 2.49 -13.26 -24.63
CA ALA A 33 1.67 -12.04 -24.59
C ALA A 33 0.18 -12.31 -24.88
N ALA A 34 -0.14 -13.39 -25.60
CA ALA A 34 -1.53 -13.81 -25.83
C ALA A 34 -2.14 -14.45 -24.58
N GLU A 35 -1.34 -15.19 -23.83
CA GLU A 35 -1.75 -15.73 -22.53
C GLU A 35 -1.99 -14.61 -21.53
N LEU A 36 -1.12 -13.60 -21.49
CA LEU A 36 -1.34 -12.41 -20.66
C LEU A 36 -2.62 -11.67 -21.06
N ALA A 37 -2.90 -11.51 -22.36
CA ALA A 37 -4.16 -10.94 -22.85
C ALA A 37 -5.39 -11.71 -22.33
N SER A 38 -5.37 -13.03 -22.44
CA SER A 38 -6.44 -13.91 -21.90
C SER A 38 -6.65 -13.71 -20.40
N ARG A 39 -5.57 -13.56 -19.62
CA ARG A 39 -5.68 -13.27 -18.18
C ARG A 39 -6.32 -11.91 -17.90
N THR A 40 -5.95 -10.87 -18.64
CA THR A 40 -6.58 -9.55 -18.48
C THR A 40 -8.07 -9.58 -18.81
N GLU A 41 -8.48 -10.37 -19.80
CA GLU A 41 -9.88 -10.60 -20.16
C GLU A 41 -10.64 -11.33 -19.04
N GLN A 42 -10.04 -12.36 -18.43
CA GLN A 42 -10.62 -13.06 -17.27
C GLN A 42 -10.80 -12.14 -16.04
N LEU A 43 -10.02 -11.08 -15.93
CA LEU A 43 -10.15 -10.04 -14.90
C LEU A 43 -11.20 -8.97 -15.25
N GLY A 44 -11.91 -9.10 -16.37
CA GLY A 44 -12.94 -8.16 -16.81
C GLY A 44 -12.40 -6.90 -17.49
N TYR A 45 -11.11 -6.86 -17.83
CA TYR A 45 -10.48 -5.75 -18.54
C TYR A 45 -9.66 -6.26 -19.73
N PRO A 46 -10.30 -6.56 -20.87
CA PRO A 46 -9.64 -7.20 -22.00
C PRO A 46 -8.59 -6.29 -22.64
N MET A 47 -7.32 -6.71 -22.57
CA MET A 47 -6.22 -6.05 -23.26
C MET A 47 -5.77 -6.86 -24.47
N ALA A 48 -5.80 -6.26 -25.66
CA ALA A 48 -5.33 -6.93 -26.87
C ALA A 48 -3.82 -7.28 -26.77
N ARG A 49 -3.43 -8.45 -27.29
CA ARG A 49 -2.01 -8.87 -27.40
C ARG A 49 -1.10 -7.78 -27.99
N GLY A 50 -1.59 -7.07 -29.00
CA GLY A 50 -0.88 -5.97 -29.64
C GLY A 50 -0.70 -4.74 -28.75
N ALA A 51 -1.66 -4.45 -27.85
CA ALA A 51 -1.55 -3.38 -26.87
C ALA A 51 -0.49 -3.74 -25.81
N ILE A 52 -0.53 -4.98 -25.29
CA ILE A 52 0.49 -5.51 -24.38
C ILE A 52 1.88 -5.41 -25.02
N ALA A 53 2.04 -5.84 -26.27
CA ALA A 53 3.33 -5.73 -26.96
C ALA A 53 3.82 -4.27 -27.12
N LYS A 54 2.92 -3.30 -27.32
CA LYS A 54 3.29 -1.88 -27.39
C LYS A 54 3.71 -1.32 -26.03
N ILE A 55 3.08 -1.79 -24.95
CA ILE A 55 3.47 -1.46 -23.57
C ILE A 55 4.87 -2.04 -23.30
N GLU A 56 5.06 -3.35 -23.53
CA GLU A 56 6.33 -4.06 -23.29
C GLU A 56 7.53 -3.47 -24.05
N THR A 57 7.29 -2.89 -25.24
CA THR A 57 8.34 -2.31 -26.07
C THR A 57 8.53 -0.81 -25.87
N GLY A 58 7.78 -0.19 -24.95
CA GLY A 58 7.83 1.27 -24.72
C GLY A 58 7.34 2.11 -25.90
N ARG A 59 6.64 1.50 -26.87
CA ARG A 59 6.06 2.21 -28.02
C ARG A 59 4.81 3.00 -27.63
N ARG A 60 4.20 2.68 -26.49
CA ARG A 60 3.14 3.47 -25.88
C ARG A 60 3.76 4.53 -24.95
N GLN A 61 3.32 5.78 -25.07
CA GLN A 61 3.87 6.94 -24.35
C GLN A 61 3.33 7.11 -22.91
N GLY A 62 2.44 6.20 -22.48
CA GLY A 62 1.77 6.26 -21.18
C GLY A 62 1.19 4.89 -20.81
N ILE A 63 0.89 4.73 -19.53
CA ILE A 63 0.12 3.59 -19.01
C ILE A 63 -1.02 4.14 -18.17
N GLU A 64 -2.22 3.59 -18.35
CA GLU A 64 -3.38 3.98 -17.57
C GLU A 64 -3.40 3.26 -16.21
N VAL A 65 -4.04 3.87 -15.21
CA VAL A 65 -4.12 3.28 -13.85
C VAL A 65 -4.81 1.91 -13.88
N ALA A 66 -5.88 1.76 -14.68
CA ALA A 66 -6.56 0.48 -14.86
C ALA A 66 -5.66 -0.58 -15.49
N GLU A 67 -4.85 -0.20 -16.48
CA GLU A 67 -3.90 -1.11 -17.12
C GLU A 67 -2.82 -1.56 -16.13
N LEU A 68 -2.30 -0.63 -15.34
CA LEU A 68 -1.28 -0.92 -14.33
C LEU A 68 -1.78 -1.95 -13.32
N THR A 69 -2.99 -1.76 -12.77
CA THR A 69 -3.54 -2.68 -11.77
C THR A 69 -3.88 -4.04 -12.36
N VAL A 70 -4.54 -4.08 -13.52
CA VAL A 70 -4.93 -5.32 -14.20
C VAL A 70 -3.71 -6.15 -14.61
N LEU A 71 -2.70 -5.52 -15.21
CA LEU A 71 -1.47 -6.20 -15.60
C LEU A 71 -0.73 -6.76 -14.37
N ALA A 72 -0.63 -5.98 -13.29
CA ALA A 72 -0.01 -6.42 -12.05
C ALA A 72 -0.71 -7.66 -11.48
N THR A 73 -2.04 -7.63 -11.40
CA THR A 73 -2.85 -8.78 -10.95
C THR A 73 -2.67 -10.00 -11.87
N ALA A 74 -2.71 -9.83 -13.19
CA ALA A 74 -2.52 -10.91 -14.15
C ALA A 74 -1.11 -11.55 -14.10
N LEU A 75 -0.13 -10.80 -13.59
CA LEU A 75 1.26 -11.20 -13.41
C LEU A 75 1.61 -11.63 -11.97
N TYR A 76 0.60 -11.71 -11.09
CA TYR A 76 0.75 -12.07 -9.67
C TYR A 76 1.77 -11.19 -8.94
N MET A 77 1.68 -9.87 -9.12
CA MET A 77 2.55 -8.91 -8.44
C MET A 77 1.78 -7.66 -8.00
N PRO A 78 2.25 -6.93 -6.97
CA PRO A 78 1.61 -5.67 -6.59
C PRO A 78 1.88 -4.58 -7.65
N PRO A 79 0.92 -3.67 -7.92
CA PRO A 79 1.08 -2.61 -8.94
C PRO A 79 2.32 -1.73 -8.74
N VAL A 80 2.68 -1.46 -7.48
CA VAL A 80 3.86 -0.67 -7.13
C VAL A 80 5.16 -1.32 -7.59
N ALA A 81 5.23 -2.66 -7.69
CA ALA A 81 6.41 -3.37 -8.18
C ALA A 81 6.57 -3.30 -9.70
N LEU A 82 5.51 -2.98 -10.45
CA LEU A 82 5.63 -2.62 -11.88
C LEU A 82 6.09 -1.17 -12.05
N LEU A 83 5.67 -0.29 -11.14
CA LEU A 83 6.03 1.13 -11.16
C LEU A 83 7.48 1.37 -10.70
N TYR A 84 7.96 0.58 -9.75
CA TYR A 84 9.30 0.64 -9.16
C TYR A 84 9.92 -0.77 -9.10
N PRO A 85 10.37 -1.31 -10.26
CA PRO A 85 10.79 -2.70 -10.39
C PRO A 85 12.23 -2.99 -9.92
N ARG A 86 13.00 -1.98 -9.50
CA ARG A 86 14.42 -2.08 -9.13
C ARG A 86 14.63 -1.44 -7.75
N PRO A 87 14.44 -2.18 -6.64
CA PRO A 87 14.54 -1.64 -5.28
C PRO A 87 15.86 -0.93 -4.96
N ASP A 88 16.96 -1.37 -5.56
CA ASP A 88 18.31 -0.80 -5.47
C ASP A 88 18.62 0.24 -6.57
N GLY A 89 17.68 0.43 -7.50
CA GLY A 89 17.76 1.39 -8.60
C GLY A 89 17.44 2.81 -8.18
N ALA A 90 17.71 3.75 -9.08
CA ALA A 90 17.37 5.15 -8.93
C ALA A 90 16.22 5.56 -9.86
N THR A 91 15.30 6.38 -9.37
CA THR A 91 14.15 6.87 -10.13
C THR A 91 13.88 8.36 -9.88
N ARG A 92 13.27 9.02 -10.86
CA ARG A 92 12.63 10.33 -10.66
C ARG A 92 11.13 10.13 -10.56
N TYR A 93 10.60 10.30 -9.34
CA TYR A 93 9.19 10.10 -9.06
C TYR A 93 8.30 11.26 -9.55
N LEU A 94 8.89 12.43 -9.82
CA LEU A 94 8.29 13.55 -10.57
C LEU A 94 9.27 14.04 -11.65
N PRO A 95 8.80 14.73 -12.72
CA PRO A 95 9.68 15.24 -13.78
C PRO A 95 10.86 16.07 -13.27
N LEU A 96 10.60 16.92 -12.26
CA LEU A 96 11.58 17.85 -11.69
C LEU A 96 12.20 17.34 -10.38
N SER A 97 11.88 16.11 -9.94
CA SER A 97 12.49 15.57 -8.72
C SER A 97 13.97 15.26 -8.96
N ARG A 98 14.77 15.36 -7.90
CA ARG A 98 16.08 14.69 -7.89
C ARG A 98 15.87 13.17 -7.99
N PRO A 99 16.82 12.43 -8.59
CA PRO A 99 16.81 10.98 -8.50
C PRO A 99 16.88 10.54 -7.03
N VAL A 100 16.10 9.52 -6.70
CA VAL A 100 16.02 8.88 -5.38
C VAL A 100 16.07 7.37 -5.56
N GLY A 101 16.42 6.63 -4.50
CA GLY A 101 16.26 5.18 -4.51
C GLY A 101 14.80 4.79 -4.73
N GLU A 102 14.55 3.74 -5.51
CA GLU A 102 13.18 3.26 -5.73
C GLU A 102 12.54 2.77 -4.43
N ASP A 103 13.31 2.23 -3.50
CA ASP A 103 12.86 1.91 -2.15
C ASP A 103 12.20 3.12 -1.44
N ARG A 104 12.80 4.30 -1.57
CA ARG A 104 12.23 5.56 -1.04
C ARG A 104 11.00 6.00 -1.82
N ALA A 105 11.01 5.85 -3.15
CA ALA A 105 9.86 6.19 -3.98
C ALA A 105 8.66 5.28 -3.68
N ILE A 106 8.88 3.99 -3.42
CA ILE A 106 7.87 3.03 -2.97
C ILE A 106 7.30 3.47 -1.64
N ARG A 107 8.14 3.72 -0.62
CA ARG A 107 7.67 4.15 0.71
C ARG A 107 6.87 5.45 0.64
N TRP A 108 7.19 6.34 -0.28
CA TRP A 108 6.39 7.54 -0.51
C TRP A 108 5.07 7.27 -1.21
N PHE A 109 5.10 6.46 -2.27
CA PHE A 109 3.91 6.08 -3.02
C PHE A 109 2.89 5.33 -2.15
N THR A 110 3.36 4.51 -1.22
CA THR A 110 2.53 3.77 -0.25
C THR A 110 2.20 4.58 1.00
N GLY A 111 2.57 5.86 1.04
CA GLY A 111 2.40 6.76 2.18
C GLY A 111 3.45 6.60 3.27
N GLN A 112 4.01 5.39 3.48
CA GLN A 112 4.90 5.01 4.60
C GLN A 112 6.00 6.01 4.98
N GLN A 113 6.49 6.83 4.04
CA GLN A 113 7.49 7.85 4.31
C GLN A 113 7.28 9.09 3.45
N ASP A 114 7.51 10.27 4.00
CA ASP A 114 7.65 11.46 3.16
C ASP A 114 8.96 11.42 2.35
N ILE A 115 8.89 11.84 1.09
CA ILE A 115 10.07 12.00 0.23
C ILE A 115 10.44 13.47 0.24
N GLY A 116 11.28 13.84 1.21
CA GLY A 116 11.67 15.23 1.50
C GLY A 116 12.43 15.97 0.40
N SER A 117 11.93 16.01 -0.84
CA SER A 117 12.56 16.67 -1.96
C SER A 117 11.54 17.12 -3.00
N VAL A 118 11.13 18.39 -2.85
CA VAL A 118 10.51 19.29 -3.85
C VAL A 118 8.99 19.47 -3.70
N ARG A 119 8.63 20.60 -3.07
CA ARG A 119 7.36 21.30 -3.31
C ARG A 119 7.48 22.09 -4.62
N PRO A 120 6.67 21.81 -5.66
CA PRO A 120 6.64 22.66 -6.85
C PRO A 120 5.93 24.00 -6.63
N TRP A 121 5.08 24.12 -5.61
CA TRP A 121 4.25 25.31 -5.35
C TRP A 121 4.79 26.30 -4.30
N ASP A 122 5.95 26.07 -3.68
CA ASP A 122 6.43 26.85 -2.52
C ASP A 122 7.85 27.46 -2.63
N GLN A 123 8.46 27.51 -3.82
CA GLN A 123 9.82 28.07 -3.93
C GLN A 123 9.93 29.53 -3.44
N ALA A 124 8.87 30.35 -3.60
CA ALA A 124 8.87 31.73 -3.12
C ALA A 124 8.73 31.83 -1.59
N ARG A 125 7.76 31.10 -0.99
CA ARG A 125 7.49 31.17 0.45
C ARG A 125 8.58 30.54 1.32
N PHE A 126 9.29 29.55 0.79
CA PHE A 126 10.41 28.93 1.49
C PHE A 126 11.61 29.86 1.64
N VAL A 127 11.90 30.68 0.61
CA VAL A 127 12.95 31.71 0.68
C VAL A 127 12.53 32.80 1.68
N GLU A 128 11.29 33.27 1.61
CA GLU A 128 10.76 34.27 2.55
C GLU A 128 10.75 33.78 4.01
N ALA A 129 10.39 32.51 4.27
CA ALA A 129 10.37 31.95 5.61
C ALA A 129 11.77 31.74 6.21
N LEU A 130 12.75 31.34 5.38
CA LEU A 130 14.16 31.23 5.80
C LEU A 130 14.77 32.60 6.07
N GLU A 131 14.49 33.60 5.24
CA GLU A 131 14.91 34.99 5.47
C GLU A 131 14.24 35.60 6.71
N ALA A 132 13.01 35.15 7.04
CA ALA A 132 12.28 35.53 8.24
C ALA A 132 12.65 34.72 9.50
N GLY A 133 13.51 33.69 9.39
CA GLY A 133 13.97 32.89 10.52
C GLY A 133 12.90 31.97 11.15
N ILE A 134 11.88 31.58 10.40
CA ILE A 134 10.78 30.73 10.89
C ILE A 134 11.18 29.24 10.79
N ASP A 135 11.00 28.50 11.89
CA ASP A 135 11.25 27.05 11.93
C ASP A 135 10.23 26.30 11.05
N PRO A 136 10.66 25.47 10.07
CA PRO A 136 9.78 24.69 9.21
C PRO A 136 8.81 23.74 9.96
N GLU A 137 9.12 23.33 11.19
CA GLU A 137 8.21 22.51 12.00
C GLU A 137 7.03 23.31 12.59
N GLU A 138 7.21 24.61 12.86
CA GLU A 138 6.16 25.49 13.37
C GLU A 138 5.12 25.87 12.31
N ALA A 139 5.46 25.74 11.03
CA ALA A 139 4.63 26.16 9.89
C ALA A 139 3.43 25.24 9.57
N GLY A 140 3.26 24.11 10.29
CA GLY A 140 2.00 23.33 10.31
C GLY A 140 1.43 22.98 8.93
N GLU A 141 2.06 22.07 8.21
CA GLU A 141 1.82 21.92 6.76
C GLU A 141 0.80 20.82 6.35
N PRO A 142 -0.14 21.08 5.40
CA PRO A 142 -1.21 20.16 4.97
C PRO A 142 -0.75 18.79 4.42
N ILE A 143 0.44 18.71 3.84
CA ILE A 143 1.01 17.46 3.27
C ILE A 143 1.36 16.46 4.38
N VAL A 144 1.90 16.97 5.49
CA VAL A 144 2.16 16.18 6.70
C VAL A 144 0.83 15.69 7.28
N ARG A 145 -0.25 16.47 7.18
CA ARG A 145 -1.59 16.05 7.60
C ARG A 145 -2.15 14.94 6.70
N GLY A 146 -2.06 15.05 5.38
CA GLY A 146 -2.55 14.04 4.43
C GLY A 146 -1.78 12.71 4.53
N ALA A 147 -0.45 12.77 4.58
CA ALA A 147 0.40 11.60 4.76
C ALA A 147 0.23 10.98 6.15
N ARG A 148 0.10 11.78 7.23
CA ARG A 148 -0.25 11.25 8.57
C ARG A 148 -1.62 10.60 8.55
N LEU A 149 -2.65 11.19 7.93
CA LEU A 149 -3.99 10.59 7.87
C LEU A 149 -3.97 9.24 7.13
N PHE A 150 -3.28 9.14 6.00
CA PHE A 150 -3.15 7.89 5.25
C PHE A 150 -2.27 6.86 6.00
N ASN A 151 -1.13 7.26 6.54
CA ASN A 151 -0.24 6.37 7.28
C ASN A 151 -0.86 5.87 8.55
N THR A 152 -1.52 6.74 9.31
CA THR A 152 -2.27 6.32 10.47
C THR A 152 -3.39 5.37 10.03
N ALA A 153 -4.15 5.62 8.96
CA ALA A 153 -5.17 4.67 8.50
C ALA A 153 -4.59 3.31 8.04
N ALA A 154 -3.48 3.31 7.30
CA ALA A 154 -2.83 2.11 6.78
C ALA A 154 -2.14 1.30 7.88
N GLU A 155 -1.48 1.98 8.82
CA GLU A 155 -0.86 1.38 10.01
C GLU A 155 -1.94 0.80 10.91
N ARG A 156 -3.05 1.53 11.15
CA ARG A 156 -4.22 0.99 11.86
C ARG A 156 -4.73 -0.29 11.21
N MET A 157 -4.94 -0.28 9.88
CA MET A 157 -5.48 -1.45 9.17
C MET A 157 -4.51 -2.63 9.23
N THR A 158 -3.22 -2.41 8.94
CA THR A 158 -2.21 -3.46 8.94
C THR A 158 -2.05 -4.08 10.33
N THR A 159 -1.94 -3.24 11.37
CA THR A 159 -1.82 -3.73 12.75
C THR A 159 -3.09 -4.45 13.20
N LEU A 160 -4.28 -4.00 12.76
CA LEU A 160 -5.55 -4.66 13.09
C LEU A 160 -5.66 -6.05 12.43
N VAL A 161 -5.20 -6.18 11.18
CA VAL A 161 -5.12 -7.48 10.48
C VAL A 161 -4.16 -8.42 11.22
N SER A 162 -2.94 -7.97 11.52
CA SER A 162 -1.96 -8.79 12.25
C SER A 162 -2.45 -9.18 13.65
N TRP A 163 -3.22 -8.31 14.31
CA TRP A 163 -3.84 -8.64 15.60
C TRP A 163 -4.90 -9.74 15.45
N GLY A 164 -5.73 -9.70 14.39
CA GLY A 164 -6.70 -10.76 14.08
C GLY A 164 -6.02 -12.10 13.77
N GLU A 165 -4.95 -12.09 12.98
CA GLU A 165 -4.14 -13.28 12.68
C GLU A 165 -3.54 -13.90 13.96
N ALA A 166 -3.06 -13.07 14.90
CA ALA A 166 -2.54 -13.53 16.17
C ALA A 166 -3.63 -14.21 17.04
N ILE A 167 -4.87 -13.73 17.00
CA ILE A 167 -6.01 -14.38 17.68
C ILE A 167 -6.30 -15.75 17.05
N ASP A 168 -6.36 -15.82 15.72
CA ASP A 168 -6.63 -17.06 15.00
C ASP A 168 -5.54 -18.12 15.27
N GLU A 169 -4.28 -17.68 15.31
CA GLU A 169 -3.14 -18.53 15.61
C GLU A 169 -3.14 -19.01 17.06
N ALA A 170 -3.45 -18.14 18.03
CA ALA A 170 -3.61 -18.55 19.42
C ALA A 170 -4.71 -19.62 19.57
N ASN A 171 -5.88 -19.41 18.95
CA ASN A 171 -6.97 -20.38 18.92
C ASN A 171 -6.58 -21.71 18.25
N ARG A 172 -5.71 -21.66 17.25
CA ARG A 172 -5.18 -22.86 16.59
C ARG A 172 -4.26 -23.64 17.52
N LEU A 173 -3.33 -22.96 18.18
CA LEU A 173 -2.37 -23.56 19.11
C LEU A 173 -3.05 -24.14 20.36
N THR A 174 -4.01 -23.43 20.97
CA THR A 174 -4.81 -23.94 22.09
C THR A 174 -5.47 -25.28 21.74
N ARG A 175 -6.16 -25.35 20.60
CA ARG A 175 -6.78 -26.61 20.13
C ARG A 175 -5.76 -27.73 19.93
N GLN A 176 -4.59 -27.43 19.39
CA GLN A 176 -3.55 -28.44 19.21
C GLN A 176 -3.00 -28.96 20.55
N ILE A 177 -2.82 -28.06 21.52
CA ILE A 177 -2.40 -28.41 22.88
C ILE A 177 -3.44 -29.31 23.54
N ASP A 178 -4.73 -28.98 23.45
CA ASP A 178 -5.80 -29.77 24.06
C ASP A 178 -5.86 -31.19 23.48
N ILE A 179 -5.77 -31.30 22.14
CA ILE A 179 -5.74 -32.60 21.46
C ILE A 179 -4.51 -33.41 21.87
N ALA A 180 -3.32 -32.79 21.89
CA ALA A 180 -2.08 -33.45 22.28
C ALA A 180 -2.12 -33.91 23.76
N ALA A 181 -2.58 -33.04 24.66
CA ALA A 181 -2.74 -33.35 26.08
C ALA A 181 -3.74 -34.50 26.30
N GLY A 182 -4.86 -34.51 25.57
CA GLY A 182 -5.85 -35.59 25.61
C GLY A 182 -5.30 -36.95 25.15
N ARG A 183 -4.25 -36.95 24.32
CA ARG A 183 -3.53 -38.16 23.91
C ARG A 183 -2.32 -38.50 24.80
N GLY A 184 -1.97 -37.63 25.75
CA GLY A 184 -0.75 -37.76 26.56
C GLY A 184 0.54 -37.41 25.83
N ASP A 185 0.45 -36.69 24.71
CA ASP A 185 1.60 -36.24 23.92
C ASP A 185 2.30 -35.03 24.60
N GLU A 186 3.57 -34.79 24.24
CA GLU A 186 4.31 -33.62 24.72
C GLU A 186 3.77 -32.30 24.12
N THR A 187 3.44 -31.33 24.98
CA THR A 187 2.84 -30.04 24.57
C THR A 187 3.78 -28.84 24.73
N LYS A 188 4.93 -29.00 25.42
CA LYS A 188 5.80 -27.91 25.87
C LYS A 188 6.19 -26.93 24.75
N GLY A 189 6.50 -27.43 23.56
CA GLY A 189 6.85 -26.59 22.40
C GLY A 189 5.69 -25.74 21.91
N MET A 190 4.49 -26.32 21.82
CA MET A 190 3.28 -25.61 21.42
C MET A 190 2.86 -24.57 22.46
N THR A 191 3.01 -24.89 23.76
CA THR A 191 2.75 -23.93 24.85
C THR A 191 3.69 -22.74 24.82
N ALA A 192 4.97 -22.95 24.49
CA ALA A 192 5.92 -21.85 24.31
C ALA A 192 5.53 -20.95 23.12
N GLN A 193 5.16 -21.55 21.98
CA GLN A 193 4.66 -20.82 20.81
C GLN A 193 3.40 -20.00 21.12
N LEU A 194 2.44 -20.59 21.85
CA LEU A 194 1.22 -19.90 22.26
C LEU A 194 1.56 -18.64 23.08
N ARG A 195 2.50 -18.76 24.04
CA ARG A 195 2.95 -17.62 24.85
C ARG A 195 3.57 -16.50 24.02
N ASP A 196 4.36 -16.85 23.01
CA ASP A 196 4.99 -15.87 22.12
C ASP A 196 3.94 -15.14 21.26
N VAL A 197 2.96 -15.87 20.73
CA VAL A 197 1.82 -15.31 19.98
C VAL A 197 0.97 -14.38 20.88
N GLU A 198 0.69 -14.78 22.11
CA GLU A 198 -0.05 -13.94 23.08
C GLU A 198 0.71 -12.66 23.45
N SER A 199 2.03 -12.74 23.56
CA SER A 199 2.90 -11.59 23.78
C SER A 199 2.85 -10.61 22.61
N GLU A 200 2.95 -11.10 21.37
CA GLU A 200 2.85 -10.25 20.18
C GLU A 200 1.44 -9.66 20.02
N ARG A 201 0.38 -10.44 20.28
CA ARG A 201 -1.00 -9.93 20.32
C ARG A 201 -1.14 -8.74 21.27
N THR A 202 -0.61 -8.86 22.49
CA THR A 202 -0.65 -7.78 23.51
C THR A 202 0.13 -6.54 23.08
N ARG A 203 1.26 -6.74 22.39
CA ARG A 203 2.02 -5.64 21.79
C ARG A 203 1.21 -4.94 20.70
N LEU A 204 0.57 -5.69 19.80
CA LEU A 204 -0.27 -5.14 18.73
C LEU A 204 -1.47 -4.37 19.30
N GLU A 205 -2.08 -4.83 20.39
CA GLU A 205 -3.14 -4.10 21.11
C GLU A 205 -2.66 -2.73 21.61
N SER A 206 -1.44 -2.68 22.15
CA SER A 206 -0.82 -1.44 22.62
C SER A 206 -0.60 -0.45 21.47
N VAL A 207 -0.14 -0.96 20.32
CA VAL A 207 0.04 -0.14 19.10
C VAL A 207 -1.31 0.36 18.57
N LEU A 208 -2.33 -0.50 18.48
CA LEU A 208 -3.67 -0.12 18.02
C LEU A 208 -4.30 0.93 18.93
N SER A 209 -4.15 0.78 20.25
CA SER A 209 -4.59 1.77 21.24
C SER A 209 -3.87 3.11 21.06
N ALA A 210 -2.55 3.11 20.88
CA ALA A 210 -1.78 4.33 20.62
C ALA A 210 -2.18 5.02 19.31
N LEU A 211 -2.61 4.25 18.30
CA LEU A 211 -3.15 4.75 17.05
C LEU A 211 -4.61 5.23 17.18
N GLY A 212 -5.24 5.11 18.35
CA GLY A 212 -6.63 5.51 18.60
C GLY A 212 -7.66 4.58 17.97
N VAL A 213 -7.31 3.31 17.72
CA VAL A 213 -8.24 2.30 17.23
C VAL A 213 -9.02 1.73 18.39
N GLN A 214 -10.35 1.79 18.29
CA GLN A 214 -11.21 0.99 19.15
C GLN A 214 -11.14 -0.45 18.67
N LEU A 215 -10.53 -1.31 19.49
CA LEU A 215 -10.45 -2.74 19.19
C LEU A 215 -11.85 -3.36 19.14
N PRO A 216 -12.08 -4.31 18.22
CA PRO A 216 -13.31 -5.10 18.24
C PRO A 216 -13.42 -5.90 19.52
N LYS A 217 -14.66 -6.18 19.92
CA LYS A 217 -14.92 -6.87 21.18
C LYS A 217 -14.49 -8.32 21.04
N VAL A 218 -13.53 -8.73 21.86
CA VAL A 218 -13.11 -10.13 21.98
C VAL A 218 -13.93 -10.79 23.08
N THR A 219 -14.52 -11.94 22.78
CA THR A 219 -15.29 -12.77 23.71
C THR A 219 -14.79 -14.20 23.66
N VAL A 220 -14.85 -14.91 24.79
CA VAL A 220 -14.56 -16.34 24.81
C VAL A 220 -15.85 -17.09 24.48
N VAL A 221 -15.85 -17.86 23.39
CA VAL A 221 -16.95 -18.74 22.96
C VAL A 221 -16.37 -20.14 22.81
N ASP A 222 -16.88 -21.12 23.56
CA ASP A 222 -16.39 -22.51 23.54
C ASP A 222 -14.86 -22.62 23.67
N GLU A 223 -14.29 -21.92 24.66
CA GLU A 223 -12.84 -21.86 24.94
C GLU A 223 -11.99 -21.24 23.81
N ARG A 224 -12.63 -20.55 22.85
CA ARG A 224 -11.97 -19.87 21.74
C ARG A 224 -12.22 -18.38 21.82
N LEU A 225 -11.19 -17.60 21.49
CA LEU A 225 -11.28 -16.16 21.34
C LEU A 225 -12.02 -15.86 20.04
N ASP A 226 -13.24 -15.37 20.13
CA ASP A 226 -13.99 -14.84 19.00
C ASP A 226 -13.98 -13.32 19.05
N TRP A 227 -13.85 -12.65 17.91
CA TRP A 227 -13.85 -11.20 17.84
C TRP A 227 -14.90 -10.73 16.85
N THR A 228 -15.68 -9.73 17.29
CA THR A 228 -16.75 -9.16 16.47
C THR A 228 -16.53 -7.67 16.30
N VAL A 229 -16.61 -7.20 15.05
CA VAL A 229 -16.60 -5.77 14.75
C VAL A 229 -18.04 -5.28 14.73
N GLU A 230 -18.41 -4.42 15.66
CA GLU A 230 -19.70 -3.76 15.59
C GLU A 230 -19.69 -2.72 14.45
N ARG A 231 -20.78 -2.59 13.69
CA ARG A 231 -20.89 -1.57 12.61
C ARG A 231 -20.61 -0.15 13.11
N SER A 232 -20.85 0.13 14.39
CA SER A 232 -20.55 1.39 15.08
C SER A 232 -19.04 1.71 15.13
N GLN A 233 -18.16 0.71 15.04
CA GLN A 233 -16.71 0.86 15.09
C GLN A 233 -16.12 1.30 13.73
N PHE A 234 -16.90 1.16 12.64
CA PHE A 234 -16.62 1.77 11.34
C PHE A 234 -17.38 3.09 11.20
N SER A 235 -17.02 4.11 11.99
CA SER A 235 -17.41 5.49 11.66
C SER A 235 -16.52 5.99 10.52
N ILE A 236 -16.79 5.57 9.28
CA ILE A 236 -16.58 6.48 8.16
C ILE A 236 -17.71 7.48 8.34
N SER A 237 -17.44 8.66 8.89
CA SER A 237 -18.43 9.73 8.90
C SER A 237 -18.98 9.82 7.48
N SER A 238 -20.27 9.54 7.36
CA SER A 238 -21.00 9.33 6.11
C SER A 238 -20.60 10.35 5.06
N TRP A 239 -19.70 9.96 4.16
CA TRP A 239 -19.59 10.66 2.90
C TRP A 239 -20.80 10.22 2.08
N SER A 240 -21.79 11.11 1.98
CA SER A 240 -22.93 10.96 1.08
C SER A 240 -22.63 11.76 -0.18
N PRO A 241 -22.71 11.18 -1.39
CA PRO A 241 -22.62 11.92 -2.64
C PRO A 241 -23.68 13.02 -2.80
N ALA A 242 -24.70 13.05 -1.94
CA ALA A 242 -25.79 14.03 -1.97
C ALA A 242 -25.42 15.40 -1.38
N ASP A 243 -24.27 15.55 -0.70
CA ASP A 243 -23.89 16.80 -0.04
C ASP A 243 -23.19 17.81 -0.99
N GLU A 244 -23.01 17.49 -2.28
CA GLU A 244 -22.36 18.36 -3.27
C GLU A 244 -23.23 18.75 -4.49
N VAL A 245 -24.49 18.34 -4.56
CA VAL A 245 -25.41 18.90 -5.56
C VAL A 245 -26.19 20.03 -4.91
N GLY A 246 -25.56 21.21 -4.89
CA GLY A 246 -26.26 22.45 -4.64
C GLY A 246 -27.40 22.62 -5.65
N ASP A 247 -28.58 22.92 -5.13
CA ASP A 247 -29.72 23.48 -5.84
C ASP A 247 -29.26 24.64 -6.74
N GLU A 248 -29.09 24.38 -8.04
CA GLU A 248 -29.14 25.38 -9.08
C GLU A 248 -30.41 25.11 -9.92
N ASP A 249 -31.55 25.45 -9.33
CA ASP A 249 -32.76 25.84 -10.05
C ASP A 249 -33.31 27.11 -9.38
N ALA A 250 -32.85 28.27 -9.86
CA ALA A 250 -33.48 29.58 -9.67
C ALA A 250 -33.18 30.50 -10.87
#